data_AF-A0A1E5RFV2-F1
#
_entry.id   AF-A0A1E5RFV2-F1
#
_cell.length_a   1.000
_cell.length_b   1.000
_cell.length_c   1.000
_cell.angle_alpha   90.00
_cell.angle_beta   90.00
_cell.angle_gamma   90.00
#
_symmetry.space_group_name_H-M   'P 1'
#
loop_
_entity.id
_entity.type
_entity.pdbx_description
1 polymer ?
#
loop_
_entity_poly.entity_id
_entity_poly.type
_entity_poly.pdbx_seq_one_letter_code
_entity_poly.pdbx_strand_id
1 'polypeptide(L)'
;MSTAKPDLKDVNPRGIPKALFIDLNDTKITSNLELTVVNVQQNLQKYEYMLKSKDQQLKTITDITKDIKTNVKVIETLIAQNDDSDDEDEEFQDIQYELEDGLFAFASIPTKSETNTVSLWLGSGILMEFTYEEALQILNEKSSVYTSKINEIMEDIEYLREQITTLQVNLSKVYNYSVLQKRKLEQKQGVK
;
A
#
# COMPACT_ATOMS: atom_id res chain seq x y z
N MET A 1 25.52 -12.49 -23.61
CA MET A 1 24.41 -11.57 -23.26
C MET A 1 23.26 -11.84 -24.22
N SER A 2 22.15 -12.37 -23.73
CA SER A 2 20.88 -12.40 -24.46
C SER A 2 19.80 -12.09 -23.44
N THR A 3 19.55 -10.80 -23.25
CA THR A 3 18.38 -10.31 -22.52
C THR A 3 17.15 -10.60 -23.38
N ALA A 4 16.62 -11.82 -23.27
CA ALA A 4 15.28 -12.08 -23.76
C ALA A 4 14.34 -11.19 -22.96
N LYS A 5 13.69 -10.24 -23.65
CA LYS A 5 12.58 -9.46 -23.11
C LYS A 5 11.59 -10.47 -22.51
N PRO A 6 11.18 -10.33 -21.23
CA PRO A 6 10.19 -11.23 -20.67
C PRO A 6 8.92 -11.14 -21.53
N ASP A 7 8.45 -12.29 -21.98
CA ASP A 7 7.28 -12.43 -22.83
C ASP A 7 6.07 -11.79 -22.13
N LEU A 8 5.25 -11.02 -22.86
CA LEU A 8 4.18 -10.15 -22.33
C LEU A 8 3.05 -10.91 -21.59
N LYS A 9 3.19 -12.22 -21.38
CA LYS A 9 2.21 -13.12 -20.73
C LYS A 9 2.50 -13.42 -19.26
N ASP A 10 3.63 -12.97 -18.71
CA ASP A 10 4.07 -13.28 -17.34
C ASP A 10 4.27 -12.01 -16.49
N VAL A 11 3.34 -11.06 -16.58
CA VAL A 11 3.30 -9.83 -15.76
C VAL A 11 1.95 -9.74 -15.07
N ASN A 12 1.93 -9.32 -13.81
CA ASN A 12 0.67 -9.03 -13.14
C ASN A 12 -0.04 -7.83 -13.84
N PRO A 13 -1.35 -7.60 -13.61
CA PRO A 13 -2.10 -6.50 -14.23
C PRO A 13 -1.48 -5.10 -14.06
N ARG A 14 -0.53 -4.95 -13.14
CA ARG A 14 0.15 -3.71 -12.77
C ARG A 14 1.61 -3.66 -13.23
N GLY A 15 2.04 -4.62 -14.05
CA GLY A 15 3.35 -4.65 -14.69
C GLY A 15 4.49 -5.20 -13.83
N ILE A 16 4.20 -5.83 -12.68
CA ILE A 16 5.20 -6.53 -11.88
C ILE A 16 5.63 -7.80 -12.64
N PRO A 17 6.93 -7.95 -12.97
CA PRO A 17 7.42 -9.15 -13.64
C PRO A 17 7.25 -10.39 -12.78
N LYS A 18 6.99 -11.54 -13.42
CA LYS A 18 7.02 -12.85 -12.75
C LYS A 18 8.46 -13.31 -12.54
N ALA A 19 8.72 -13.91 -11.38
CA ALA A 19 9.95 -14.61 -11.11
C ALA A 19 10.01 -15.91 -11.92
N LEU A 20 10.99 -16.00 -12.82
CA LEU A 20 11.22 -17.22 -13.60
C LEU A 20 11.81 -18.31 -12.72
N PHE A 21 11.29 -19.54 -12.85
CA PHE A 21 11.86 -20.71 -12.20
C PHE A 21 13.18 -21.10 -12.87
N ILE A 22 14.18 -21.45 -12.06
CA ILE A 22 15.49 -21.87 -12.58
C ILE A 22 15.54 -23.40 -12.70
N ASP A 23 15.66 -23.89 -13.93
CA ASP A 23 15.98 -25.30 -14.22
C ASP A 23 17.50 -25.51 -14.27
N LEU A 24 18.00 -26.41 -13.43
CA LEU A 24 19.43 -26.75 -13.36
C LEU A 24 19.92 -27.56 -14.57
N ASN A 25 19.02 -28.07 -15.42
CA ASN A 25 19.37 -28.71 -16.68
C ASN A 25 19.77 -27.69 -17.77
N ASP A 26 19.54 -26.39 -17.56
CA ASP A 26 19.93 -25.36 -18.50
C ASP A 26 21.45 -25.13 -18.47
N THR A 27 22.09 -25.42 -19.61
CA THR A 27 23.53 -25.26 -19.83
C THR A 27 24.00 -23.81 -19.67
N LYS A 28 23.14 -22.81 -19.90
CA LYS A 28 23.49 -21.40 -19.72
C LYS A 28 23.66 -21.05 -18.24
N ILE A 29 22.81 -21.59 -17.39
CA ILE A 29 22.78 -21.34 -15.93
C ILE A 29 23.98 -22.01 -15.25
N THR A 30 24.31 -23.22 -15.70
CA THR A 30 25.42 -24.02 -15.15
C THR A 30 26.80 -23.53 -15.59
N SER A 31 26.90 -22.75 -16.68
CA SER A 31 28.17 -22.23 -17.20
C SER A 31 28.77 -21.07 -16.40
N ASN A 32 27.94 -20.22 -15.77
CA ASN A 32 28.39 -19.08 -14.97
C ASN A 32 27.57 -18.96 -13.67
N LEU A 33 27.87 -19.89 -12.78
CA LEU A 33 27.04 -20.17 -11.62
C LEU A 33 27.14 -19.10 -10.54
N GLU A 34 28.33 -18.54 -10.31
CA GLU A 34 28.53 -17.44 -9.34
C GLU A 34 27.77 -16.19 -9.78
N LEU A 35 27.85 -15.83 -11.06
CA LEU A 35 27.09 -14.70 -11.60
C LEU A 35 25.57 -14.95 -11.50
N THR A 36 25.12 -16.19 -11.70
CA THR A 36 23.71 -16.56 -11.55
C THR A 36 23.23 -16.38 -10.11
N VAL A 37 24.00 -16.83 -9.10
CA VAL A 37 23.67 -16.61 -7.68
C VAL A 37 23.51 -15.12 -7.39
N VAL A 38 24.48 -14.31 -7.83
CA VAL A 38 24.46 -12.85 -7.65
C VAL A 38 23.22 -12.22 -8.30
N ASN A 39 22.87 -12.62 -9.53
CA ASN A 39 21.70 -12.11 -10.23
C ASN A 39 20.38 -12.47 -9.52
N VAL A 40 20.24 -13.70 -9.04
CA VAL A 40 19.04 -14.12 -8.30
C VAL A 40 18.93 -13.36 -6.98
N GLN A 41 20.04 -13.15 -6.28
CA GLN A 41 20.09 -12.37 -5.05
C GLN A 41 19.72 -10.89 -5.29
N GLN A 42 20.25 -10.27 -6.35
CA GLN A 42 19.88 -8.91 -6.73
C GLN A 42 18.39 -8.79 -7.09
N ASN A 43 17.85 -9.77 -7.80
CA ASN A 43 16.42 -9.78 -8.11
C ASN A 43 15.60 -9.92 -6.82
N LEU A 44 15.94 -10.85 -5.93
CA LEU A 44 15.27 -11.00 -4.64
C LEU A 44 15.20 -9.67 -3.86
N GLN A 45 16.31 -8.95 -3.76
CA GLN A 45 16.36 -7.64 -3.11
C GLN A 45 15.41 -6.61 -3.75
N LYS A 46 15.26 -6.62 -5.09
CA LYS A 46 14.31 -5.73 -5.78
C LYS A 46 12.86 -6.05 -5.42
N TYR A 47 12.49 -7.33 -5.36
CA TYR A 47 11.13 -7.72 -4.97
C TYR A 47 10.86 -7.40 -3.50
N GLU A 48 11.83 -7.63 -2.60
CA GLU A 48 11.71 -7.27 -1.18
C GLU A 48 11.55 -5.75 -0.98
N TYR A 49 12.34 -4.95 -1.71
CA TYR A 49 12.19 -3.49 -1.69
C TYR A 49 10.79 -3.07 -2.17
N MET A 50 10.31 -3.67 -3.25
CA MET A 50 8.99 -3.34 -3.78
C MET A 50 7.85 -3.77 -2.85
N LEU A 51 7.97 -4.92 -2.18
CA LEU A 51 7.05 -5.35 -1.14
C LEU A 51 6.99 -4.32 -0.01
N LYS A 52 8.15 -3.91 0.52
CA LYS A 52 8.23 -2.88 1.56
C LYS A 52 7.59 -1.56 1.12
N SER A 53 7.82 -1.15 -0.14
CA SER A 53 7.19 0.04 -0.70
C SER A 53 5.67 -0.09 -0.77
N LYS A 54 5.14 -1.25 -1.14
CA LYS A 54 3.70 -1.51 -1.22
C LYS A 54 3.04 -1.58 0.16
N ASP A 55 3.70 -2.21 1.13
CA ASP A 55 3.25 -2.22 2.53
C ASP A 55 3.14 -0.80 3.11
N GLN A 56 4.13 0.05 2.83
CA GLN A 56 4.08 1.46 3.26
C GLN A 56 2.94 2.23 2.59
N GLN A 57 2.72 2.02 1.28
CA GLN A 57 1.59 2.62 0.56
C GLN A 57 0.24 2.14 1.11
N LEU A 58 0.12 0.84 1.41
CA LEU A 58 -1.08 0.25 2.02
C LEU A 58 -1.39 0.92 3.35
N LYS A 59 -0.39 1.06 4.22
CA LYS A 59 -0.53 1.73 5.52
C LYS A 59 -1.04 3.16 5.34
N THR A 60 -0.37 3.97 4.51
CA THR A 60 -0.75 5.37 4.29
C THR A 60 -2.19 5.50 3.77
N ILE A 61 -2.61 4.67 2.81
CA ILE A 61 -3.97 4.74 2.27
C ILE A 61 -5.00 4.25 3.29
N THR A 62 -4.65 3.25 4.10
CA THR A 62 -5.51 2.76 5.18
C THR A 62 -5.74 3.84 6.22
N ASP A 63 -4.69 4.57 6.61
CA ASP A 63 -4.76 5.68 7.56
C ASP A 63 -5.67 6.79 7.01
N ILE A 64 -5.46 7.22 5.76
CA ILE A 64 -6.33 8.20 5.07
C ILE A 64 -7.79 7.72 5.04
N THR A 65 -8.02 6.44 4.76
CA THR A 65 -9.38 5.87 4.70
C THR A 65 -10.06 5.89 6.07
N LYS A 66 -9.30 5.66 7.15
CA LYS A 66 -9.80 5.78 8.51
C LYS A 66 -10.15 7.22 8.86
N ASP A 67 -9.32 8.17 8.46
CA ASP A 67 -9.57 9.61 8.68
C ASP A 67 -10.85 10.06 7.95
N ILE A 68 -11.03 9.65 6.69
CA ILE A 68 -12.27 9.92 5.93
C ILE A 68 -13.51 9.36 6.66
N LYS A 69 -13.44 8.14 7.20
CA LYS A 69 -14.55 7.54 7.96
C LYS A 69 -14.86 8.32 9.24
N THR A 70 -13.83 8.81 9.93
CA THR A 70 -14.03 9.69 11.09
C THR A 70 -14.74 10.98 10.69
N ASN A 71 -14.33 11.60 9.58
CA ASN A 71 -14.96 12.83 9.08
C ASN A 71 -16.43 12.61 8.69
N VAL A 72 -16.75 11.49 8.03
CA VAL A 72 -18.13 11.11 7.71
C VAL A 72 -18.96 11.02 8.99
N LYS A 73 -18.45 10.33 10.02
CA LYS A 73 -19.15 10.20 11.31
C LYS A 73 -19.38 11.54 12.00
N VAL A 74 -18.44 12.48 11.89
CA VAL A 74 -18.61 13.84 12.42
C VAL A 74 -19.76 14.54 11.71
N ILE A 75 -19.81 14.50 10.38
CA ILE A 75 -20.89 15.13 9.60
C ILE A 75 -22.24 14.49 9.92
N GLU A 76 -22.31 13.16 10.02
CA GLU A 76 -23.52 12.45 10.45
C GLU A 76 -24.00 12.88 11.85
N THR A 77 -23.06 13.13 12.77
CA THR A 77 -23.39 13.63 14.12
C THR A 77 -23.93 15.05 14.05
N LEU A 78 -23.33 15.93 13.23
CA LEU A 78 -23.82 17.30 13.04
C LEU A 78 -25.22 17.34 12.42
N ILE A 79 -25.52 16.44 11.46
CA ILE A 79 -26.87 16.29 10.90
C ILE A 79 -27.86 15.89 11.99
N ALA A 80 -27.54 14.86 12.78
CA ALA A 80 -28.43 14.38 13.84
C ALA A 80 -28.70 15.46 14.91
N GLN A 81 -27.68 16.24 15.28
CA GLN A 81 -27.84 17.34 16.23
C GLN A 81 -28.74 18.45 15.71
N ASN A 82 -28.69 18.73 14.40
CA ASN A 82 -29.61 19.67 13.77
C ASN A 82 -31.05 19.14 13.75
N ASP A 83 -31.25 17.86 13.46
CA ASP A 83 -32.59 17.25 13.37
C ASP A 83 -33.29 17.09 14.73
N ASP A 84 -32.54 16.83 15.81
CA ASP A 84 -33.09 16.63 17.17
C ASP A 84 -33.47 17.95 17.88
N SER A 85 -33.07 19.10 17.34
CA SER A 85 -33.26 20.42 17.94
C SER A 85 -34.61 21.07 17.60
N ASP A 86 -35.71 20.34 17.79
CA ASP A 86 -37.09 20.86 17.60
C ASP A 86 -37.55 21.83 18.72
N ASP A 87 -36.76 22.00 19.78
CA ASP A 87 -37.01 23.00 20.83
C ASP A 87 -36.56 24.40 20.34
N GLU A 88 -37.47 25.39 20.45
CA GLU A 88 -37.28 26.78 19.97
C GLU A 88 -36.27 27.60 20.79
N ASP A 89 -35.64 27.01 21.80
CA ASP A 89 -34.60 27.65 22.59
C ASP A 89 -33.24 27.45 21.89
N GLU A 90 -32.58 28.55 21.49
CA GLU A 90 -31.22 28.56 20.92
C GLU A 90 -30.23 27.96 21.92
N GLU A 91 -30.08 26.63 21.91
CA GLU A 91 -29.07 25.96 22.73
C GLU A 91 -27.67 26.22 22.16
N PHE A 92 -26.74 26.59 23.04
CA PHE A 92 -25.33 26.64 22.72
C PHE A 92 -24.65 25.37 23.22
N GLN A 93 -23.80 24.77 22.39
CA GLN A 93 -22.99 23.62 22.73
C GLN A 93 -21.55 24.05 23.00
N ASP A 94 -21.05 23.74 24.19
CA ASP A 94 -19.64 23.89 24.52
C ASP A 94 -18.83 22.76 23.86
N ILE A 95 -17.89 23.14 23.01
CA ILE A 95 -16.95 22.25 22.34
C ILE A 95 -15.51 22.59 22.73
N GLN A 96 -14.67 21.57 22.72
CA GLN A 96 -13.23 21.73 22.79
C GLN A 96 -12.63 21.41 21.42
N TYR A 97 -11.85 22.34 20.87
CA TYR A 97 -11.22 22.18 19.57
C TYR A 97 -9.72 22.47 19.65
N GLU A 98 -8.98 21.89 18.70
CA GLU A 98 -7.53 21.98 18.64
C GLU A 98 -7.09 23.22 17.82
N LEU A 99 -6.22 24.05 18.39
CA LEU A 99 -5.63 25.22 17.73
C LEU A 99 -4.26 24.89 17.13
N GLU A 100 -3.46 24.12 17.86
CA GLU A 100 -2.15 23.62 17.48
C GLU A 100 -1.97 22.24 18.16
N ASP A 101 -0.98 21.45 17.73
CA ASP A 101 -0.73 20.10 18.26
C ASP A 101 -0.58 20.14 19.79
N GLY A 102 -1.57 19.56 20.49
CA GLY A 102 -1.64 19.53 21.95
C GLY A 102 -2.13 20.82 22.63
N LEU A 103 -2.51 21.86 21.88
CA LEU A 103 -3.10 23.10 22.38
C LEU A 103 -4.59 23.16 22.02
N PHE A 104 -5.44 23.16 23.04
CA PHE A 104 -6.89 23.16 22.89
C PHE A 104 -7.52 24.44 23.43
N ALA A 105 -8.62 24.86 22.79
CA ALA A 105 -9.47 25.96 23.24
C ALA A 105 -10.92 25.50 23.39
N PHE A 106 -11.66 26.21 24.23
CA PHE A 106 -13.09 26.03 24.41
C PHE A 106 -13.84 27.07 23.57
N ALA A 107 -14.91 26.64 22.90
CA ALA A 107 -15.84 27.52 22.21
C ALA A 107 -17.27 27.07 22.51
N SER A 108 -18.17 28.03 22.63
CA SER A 108 -19.60 27.79 22.69
C SER A 108 -20.16 28.10 21.30
N ILE A 109 -20.67 27.08 20.61
CA ILE A 109 -21.22 27.19 19.26
C ILE A 109 -22.74 26.99 19.31
N PRO A 110 -23.54 27.68 18.47
CA PRO A 110 -24.96 27.39 18.38
C PRO A 110 -25.17 25.94 17.92
N THR A 111 -26.15 25.24 18.52
CA THR A 111 -26.49 23.86 18.15
C THR A 111 -27.09 23.76 16.75
N LYS A 112 -27.78 24.82 16.30
CA LYS A 112 -28.25 24.96 14.92
C LYS A 112 -27.24 25.70 14.07
N SER A 113 -26.76 25.05 13.02
CA SER A 113 -26.04 25.73 11.95
C SER A 113 -27.02 26.46 11.04
N GLU A 114 -26.88 27.78 10.87
CA GLU A 114 -27.74 28.55 9.95
C GLU A 114 -27.54 28.14 8.49
N THR A 115 -26.37 27.58 8.15
CA THR A 115 -25.98 27.27 6.77
C THR A 115 -25.93 25.79 6.45
N ASN A 116 -25.90 24.90 7.46
CA ASN A 116 -25.80 23.44 7.28
C ASN A 116 -24.64 23.01 6.36
N THR A 117 -23.51 23.70 6.48
CA THR A 117 -22.34 23.53 5.62
C THR A 117 -21.09 23.14 6.39
N VAL A 118 -20.19 22.43 5.72
CA VAL A 118 -18.84 22.13 6.18
C VAL A 118 -17.81 22.55 5.15
N SER A 119 -16.63 22.95 5.63
CA SER A 119 -15.49 23.26 4.76
C SER A 119 -14.57 22.05 4.61
N LEU A 120 -14.34 21.61 3.38
CA LEU A 120 -13.46 20.49 3.04
C LEU A 120 -12.17 20.97 2.38
N TRP A 121 -11.04 20.41 2.82
CA TRP A 121 -9.75 20.56 2.15
C TRP A 121 -9.65 19.59 0.97
N LEU A 122 -9.59 20.12 -0.25
CA LEU A 122 -9.51 19.33 -1.48
C LEU A 122 -8.07 19.09 -1.95
N GLY A 123 -7.10 19.71 -1.26
CA GLY A 123 -5.68 19.69 -1.60
C GLY A 123 -5.25 20.92 -2.40
N SER A 124 -3.96 21.02 -2.70
CA SER A 124 -3.35 22.15 -3.43
C SER A 124 -3.64 23.54 -2.85
N GLY A 125 -3.89 23.64 -1.53
CA GLY A 125 -4.22 24.91 -0.88
C GLY A 125 -5.68 25.35 -1.05
N ILE A 126 -6.56 24.48 -1.56
CA ILE A 126 -7.96 24.81 -1.82
C ILE A 126 -8.85 24.26 -0.71
N LEU A 127 -9.57 25.18 -0.06
CA LEU A 127 -10.67 24.91 0.86
C LEU A 127 -11.98 25.32 0.18
N MET A 128 -12.99 24.45 0.17
CA MET A 128 -14.32 24.77 -0.34
C MET A 128 -15.39 24.36 0.65
N GLU A 129 -16.48 25.13 0.66
CA GLU A 129 -17.66 24.90 1.47
C GLU A 129 -18.68 24.04 0.70
N PHE A 130 -19.29 23.08 1.40
CA PHE A 130 -20.28 22.14 0.87
C PHE A 130 -21.41 21.97 1.87
N THR A 131 -22.62 21.66 1.40
CA THR A 131 -23.68 21.22 2.32
C THR A 131 -23.30 19.87 2.94
N TYR A 132 -23.96 19.50 4.03
CA TYR A 132 -23.72 18.21 4.67
C TYR A 132 -23.94 17.02 3.72
N GLU A 133 -24.97 17.06 2.87
CA GLU A 133 -25.26 16.00 1.91
C GLU A 133 -24.20 15.91 0.81
N GLU A 134 -23.78 17.05 0.27
CA GLU A 134 -22.72 17.12 -0.75
C GLU A 134 -21.38 16.61 -0.17
N ALA A 135 -21.05 17.03 1.05
CA ALA A 135 -19.84 16.59 1.74
C ALA A 135 -19.85 15.08 1.99
N LEU A 136 -20.98 14.51 2.44
CA LEU A 136 -21.15 13.07 2.61
C LEU A 136 -21.00 12.33 1.29
N GLN A 137 -21.59 12.84 0.21
CA GLN A 137 -21.45 12.23 -1.12
C GLN A 137 -20.00 12.18 -1.56
N ILE A 138 -19.28 13.31 -1.45
CA ILE A 138 -17.86 13.42 -1.83
C ILE A 138 -17.00 12.47 -1.00
N LEU A 139 -17.17 12.46 0.33
CA LEU A 139 -16.38 11.63 1.22
C LEU A 139 -16.65 10.14 1.00
N ASN A 140 -17.89 9.74 0.76
CA ASN A 140 -18.25 8.36 0.46
C ASN A 140 -17.71 7.88 -0.88
N GLU A 141 -17.77 8.72 -1.92
CA GLU A 141 -17.15 8.42 -3.22
C GLU A 141 -15.64 8.22 -3.06
N LYS A 142 -14.95 9.13 -2.35
CA LYS A 142 -13.51 9.00 -2.07
C LYS A 142 -13.19 7.74 -1.26
N SER A 143 -13.99 7.45 -0.24
CA SER A 143 -13.85 6.24 0.59
C SER A 143 -13.96 4.96 -0.25
N SER A 144 -14.91 4.91 -1.19
CA SER A 144 -15.06 3.80 -2.13
C SER A 144 -13.82 3.62 -3.00
N VAL A 145 -13.33 4.71 -3.61
CA VAL A 145 -12.10 4.69 -4.44
C VAL A 145 -10.89 4.20 -3.64
N TYR A 146 -10.70 4.69 -2.41
CA TYR A 146 -9.59 4.24 -1.57
C TYR A 146 -9.73 2.79 -1.13
N THR A 147 -10.95 2.32 -0.85
CA THR A 147 -11.22 0.92 -0.52
C THR A 147 -10.88 -0.01 -1.69
N SER A 148 -11.27 0.35 -2.92
CA SER A 148 -10.85 -0.39 -4.12
C SER A 148 -9.33 -0.39 -4.27
N LYS A 149 -8.67 0.75 -4.04
CA LYS A 149 -7.21 0.86 -4.12
C LYS A 149 -6.48 0.03 -3.06
N ILE A 150 -7.04 -0.10 -1.86
CA ILE A 150 -6.54 -0.99 -0.81
C ILE A 150 -6.53 -2.43 -1.31
N ASN A 151 -7.64 -2.90 -1.89
CA ASN A 151 -7.74 -4.27 -2.41
C ASN A 151 -6.70 -4.52 -3.52
N GLU A 152 -6.55 -3.59 -4.47
CA GLU A 152 -5.52 -3.70 -5.51
C GLU A 152 -4.10 -3.81 -4.94
N ILE A 153 -3.78 -3.03 -3.90
CA ILE A 153 -2.46 -3.07 -3.27
C ILE A 153 -2.26 -4.38 -2.50
N MET A 154 -3.31 -4.90 -1.86
CA MET A 154 -3.25 -6.20 -1.17
C MET A 154 -2.99 -7.35 -2.15
N GLU A 155 -3.63 -7.35 -3.32
CA GLU A 155 -3.36 -8.32 -4.38
C GLU A 155 -1.91 -8.23 -4.88
N ASP A 156 -1.39 -7.02 -5.09
CA ASP A 156 0.01 -6.79 -5.46
C ASP A 156 0.99 -7.32 -4.40
N ILE A 157 0.68 -7.10 -3.11
CA ILE A 157 1.49 -7.58 -1.98
C ILE A 157 1.52 -9.11 -1.95
N GLU A 158 0.37 -9.76 -2.15
CA GLU A 158 0.30 -11.21 -2.14
C GLU A 158 1.09 -11.81 -3.32
N TYR A 159 0.90 -11.24 -4.52
CA TYR A 159 1.70 -11.62 -5.69
C TYR A 159 3.21 -11.48 -5.44
N LEU A 160 3.63 -10.38 -4.81
CA LEU A 160 5.03 -10.13 -4.45
C LEU A 160 5.59 -11.19 -3.50
N ARG A 161 4.80 -11.62 -2.50
CA ARG A 161 5.20 -12.68 -1.56
C ARG A 161 5.41 -14.02 -2.25
N GLU A 162 4.54 -14.37 -3.21
CA GLU A 162 4.70 -15.57 -4.03
C GLU A 162 5.98 -15.52 -4.88
N GLN A 163 6.26 -14.37 -5.51
CA GLN A 163 7.47 -14.20 -6.32
C GLN A 163 8.75 -14.27 -5.47
N ILE A 164 8.75 -13.65 -4.28
CA ILE A 164 9.84 -13.73 -3.32
C ILE A 164 10.10 -15.17 -2.91
N THR A 165 9.05 -15.93 -2.58
CA THR A 165 9.15 -17.36 -2.23
C THR A 165 9.80 -18.16 -3.36
N THR A 166 9.38 -17.92 -4.60
CA THR A 166 9.94 -18.57 -5.80
C THR A 166 11.43 -18.24 -5.96
N LEU A 167 11.82 -16.98 -5.77
CA LEU A 167 13.22 -16.55 -5.84
C LEU A 167 14.08 -17.13 -4.72
N GLN A 168 13.57 -17.25 -3.50
CA GLN A 168 14.27 -17.87 -2.38
C GLN A 168 14.55 -19.36 -2.65
N VAL A 169 13.58 -20.07 -3.21
CA VAL A 169 13.76 -21.47 -3.62
C VAL A 169 14.80 -21.57 -4.74
N ASN A 170 14.72 -20.71 -5.75
CA ASN A 170 15.71 -20.66 -6.84
C ASN A 170 17.12 -20.36 -6.31
N LEU A 171 17.28 -19.39 -5.42
CA LEU A 171 18.56 -19.04 -4.81
C LEU A 171 19.17 -20.24 -4.08
N SER A 172 18.35 -20.94 -3.27
CA SER A 172 18.77 -22.14 -2.56
C SER A 172 19.22 -23.25 -3.51
N LYS A 173 18.49 -23.48 -4.60
CA LYS A 173 18.83 -24.50 -5.61
C LYS A 173 20.17 -24.20 -6.29
N VAL A 174 20.34 -22.98 -6.79
CA VAL A 174 21.56 -22.57 -7.49
C VAL A 174 22.75 -22.58 -6.53
N TYR A 175 22.56 -22.11 -5.30
CA TYR A 175 23.61 -22.14 -4.27
C TYR A 175 24.03 -23.59 -3.94
N ASN A 176 23.08 -24.48 -3.67
CA ASN A 176 23.35 -25.89 -3.38
C ASN A 176 24.08 -26.57 -4.55
N TYR A 177 23.63 -26.33 -5.78
CA TYR A 177 24.30 -26.84 -6.98
C TYR A 177 25.74 -26.31 -7.11
N SER A 178 25.97 -25.03 -6.74
CA SER A 178 27.32 -24.43 -6.78
C SER A 178 28.30 -25.07 -5.81
N VAL A 179 27.85 -25.34 -4.59
CA VAL A 179 28.64 -26.03 -3.58
C VAL A 179 28.97 -27.46 -4.02
N LEU A 180 28.00 -28.18 -4.61
CA LEU A 180 28.23 -29.52 -5.13
C LEU A 180 29.26 -29.54 -6.27
N GLN A 181 29.23 -28.56 -7.18
CA GLN A 181 30.20 -28.48 -8.27
C GLN A 181 31.60 -28.11 -7.76
N LYS A 182 31.73 -27.20 -6.80
CA LYS A 182 33.01 -26.87 -6.16
C LYS A 182 33.63 -28.09 -5.46
N ARG A 183 32.85 -28.81 -4.66
CA ARG A 183 33.31 -30.06 -4.00
C ARG A 183 33.76 -31.14 -4.98
N LYS A 184 33.04 -31.31 -6.10
CA LYS A 184 33.43 -32.27 -7.16
C LYS A 184 34.74 -31.88 -7.83
N LEU A 185 35.01 -30.59 -8.01
CA LEU A 185 36.27 -30.09 -8.57
C LEU A 185 37.44 -30.32 -7.60
N GLU A 186 37.25 -30.04 -6.31
CA GLU A 186 38.25 -30.27 -5.25
C GLU A 186 38.61 -31.75 -5.11
N GLN A 187 37.61 -32.65 -5.11
CA GLN A 187 37.84 -34.10 -5.06
C GLN A 187 38.60 -34.61 -6.29
N LYS A 188 38.38 -34.03 -7.48
CA LYS A 188 39.14 -34.38 -8.68
C LYS A 188 40.58 -33.87 -8.65
N GLN A 189 40.86 -32.79 -7.92
CA GLN A 189 42.20 -32.22 -7.79
C GLN A 189 43.02 -32.88 -6.67
N GLY A 190 42.38 -33.36 -5.60
CA GLY A 190 43.03 -34.07 -4.47
C GLY A 190 43.35 -35.56 -4.72
N VAL A 191 43.03 -36.11 -5.89
CA VAL A 191 43.32 -37.50 -6.29
C VAL A 191 44.50 -37.57 -7.28
N LYS A 192 45.38 -36.57 -7.28
CA LYS A 192 46.64 -36.57 -8.03
C LYS A 192 47.85 -36.63 -7.12
#